data_AF-A0A0B5HXE8-F1
#
_entry.id   AF-A0A0B5HXE8-F1
#
_cell.length_a   1.000
_cell.length_b   1.000
_cell.length_c   1.000
_cell.angle_alpha   90.00
_cell.angle_beta   90.00
_cell.angle_gamma   90.00
#
_symmetry.space_group_name_H-M   'P 1'
#
loop_
_entity.id
_entity.type
_entity.pdbx_description
1 polymer ?
#
loop_
_entity_poly.entity_id
_entity_poly.type
_entity_poly.pdbx_seq_one_letter_code
_entity_poly.pdbx_strand_id
1 'polypeptide(L)' 'MGDTTTIQVKKKTVSFLDWVKKKHGLSSYDGAIQQLGKKEKGARKSMFGAHPKMKQFKRQEEDFHDL' A
#
# COMPACT_ATOMS: atom_id res chain seq x y z
N MET A 1 11.57 -13.99 -0.62
CA MET A 1 10.26 -14.42 -1.17
C MET A 1 9.21 -14.01 -0.17
N GLY A 2 8.21 -13.21 -0.57
CA GLY A 2 7.11 -12.85 0.33
C GLY A 2 6.17 -14.04 0.51
N ASP A 3 5.51 -14.12 1.67
CA ASP A 3 4.53 -15.17 1.95
C ASP A 3 3.38 -15.11 0.92
N THR A 4 3.04 -16.25 0.33
CA THR A 4 1.96 -16.37 -0.64
C THR A 4 0.78 -17.13 -0.04
N THR A 5 -0.41 -16.53 -0.12
CA THR A 5 -1.65 -17.14 0.37
C THR A 5 -2.63 -17.28 -0.77
N THR A 6 -3.23 -18.46 -0.92
CA THR A 6 -4.30 -18.68 -1.90
C THR A 6 -5.65 -18.38 -1.29
N ILE A 7 -6.42 -17.53 -1.97
CA ILE A 7 -7.80 -17.18 -1.60
C ILE A 7 -8.76 -17.70 -2.67
N GLN A 8 -9.82 -18.39 -2.23
CA GLN A 8 -10.88 -18.85 -3.12
C GLN A 8 -11.98 -17.80 -3.23
N VAL A 9 -12.33 -17.43 -4.46
CA VAL A 9 -13.36 -16.42 -4.74
C VAL A 9 -14.26 -16.87 -5.89
N LYS A 10 -15.45 -16.27 -5.97
CA LYS A 10 -16.39 -16.54 -7.07
C LYS A 10 -15.82 -16.02 -8.40
N LYS A 11 -16.17 -16.68 -9.52
CA LYS A 11 -15.76 -16.25 -10.88
C LYS A 11 -16.10 -14.78 -11.17
N LYS A 12 -17.29 -14.31 -10.77
CA LYS A 12 -17.71 -12.91 -10.93
C LYS A 12 -16.74 -11.93 -10.25
N THR A 13 -16.19 -12.30 -9.09
CA THR A 13 -15.20 -11.49 -8.37
C THR A 13 -13.89 -11.41 -9.14
N VAL A 14 -13.44 -12.49 -9.76
CA VAL A 14 -12.23 -12.49 -10.62
C VAL A 14 -12.42 -11.56 -11.82
N SER A 15 -13.57 -11.60 -12.48
CA SER A 15 -13.89 -10.70 -13.60
C SER A 15 -13.89 -9.23 -13.17
N PHE A 16 -14.43 -8.94 -11.99
CA PHE A 16 -14.38 -7.59 -11.41
C PHE A 16 -12.94 -7.14 -11.15
N LEU A 17 -12.11 -7.99 -10.53
CA LEU A 17 -10.71 -7.69 -10.27
C LEU A 17 -9.91 -7.47 -11.57
N ASP A 18 -10.21 -8.22 -12.63
CA ASP A 18 -9.59 -8.01 -13.95
C ASP A 18 -9.97 -6.66 -14.56
N TRP A 19 -11.24 -6.26 -14.44
CA TRP A 19 -11.68 -4.92 -14.84
C TRP A 19 -10.97 -3.83 -14.04
N VAL A 20 -10.80 -3.99 -12.72
CA VAL A 20 -10.07 -3.04 -11.87
C VAL A 20 -8.60 -2.95 -12.32
N LYS A 21 -7.95 -4.08 -12.61
CA LYS A 21 -6.58 -4.10 -13.14
C LYS A 21 -6.46 -3.27 -14.41
N LYS A 22 -7.34 -3.52 -15.39
CA LYS A 22 -7.34 -2.81 -16.68
C LYS A 22 -7.59 -1.31 -16.52
N LYS A 23 -8.59 -0.95 -15.71
CA LYS A 23 -8.95 0.45 -15.45
C LYS A 23 -7.81 1.25 -14.82
N HIS A 24 -7.00 0.63 -13.98
CA HIS A 24 -5.92 1.28 -13.23
C HIS A 24 -4.50 0.95 -13.75
N GLY A 25 -4.37 0.21 -14.86
CA GLY A 25 -3.08 -0.18 -15.43
C GLY A 25 -2.22 -1.08 -14.53
N LEU A 26 -2.84 -1.95 -13.71
CA LEU A 26 -2.14 -2.77 -12.71
C LEU A 26 -1.77 -4.14 -13.25
N SER A 27 -0.57 -4.61 -12.91
CA SER A 27 -0.03 -5.91 -13.36
C SER A 27 -0.55 -7.11 -12.58
N SER A 28 -0.91 -6.95 -11.30
CA SER A 28 -1.30 -8.05 -10.40
C SER A 28 -2.69 -7.87 -9.79
N TYR A 29 -3.31 -8.99 -9.39
CA TYR A 29 -4.56 -8.97 -8.61
C TYR A 29 -4.33 -8.39 -7.20
N ASP A 30 -3.14 -8.61 -6.64
CA ASP A 30 -2.78 -8.05 -5.33
C ASP A 30 -2.74 -6.51 -5.39
N GLY A 31 -2.18 -5.94 -6.46
CA GLY A 31 -2.24 -4.51 -6.71
C GLY A 31 -3.67 -3.98 -6.83
N ALA A 32 -4.57 -4.72 -7.48
CA ALA A 32 -5.98 -4.36 -7.58
C ALA A 32 -6.68 -4.38 -6.21
N ILE A 33 -6.41 -5.39 -5.38
CA ILE A 33 -6.95 -5.51 -4.02
C ILE A 33 -6.43 -4.35 -3.15
N GLN A 34 -5.13 -4.06 -3.19
CA GLN A 34 -4.55 -2.93 -2.46
C GLN A 34 -5.13 -1.59 -2.92
N GLN A 35 -5.36 -1.41 -4.22
CA GLN A 35 -5.95 -0.18 -4.77
C GLN A 35 -7.40 0.03 -4.29
N LEU A 36 -8.19 -1.04 -4.21
CA LEU A 36 -9.52 -0.99 -3.60
C LEU A 36 -9.42 -0.68 -2.10
N GLY A 37 -8.51 -1.36 -1.39
CA GLY A 37 -8.28 -1.16 0.04
C GLY A 37 -7.79 0.24 0.41
N LYS A 38 -7.07 0.95 -0.47
CA LYS A 38 -6.68 2.36 -0.24
C LYS A 38 -7.87 3.30 -0.12
N LYS A 39 -8.94 3.05 -0.88
CA LYS A 39 -10.17 3.86 -0.79
C LYS A 39 -10.89 3.62 0.53
N GLU A 40 -10.96 2.36 0.96
CA GLU A 40 -11.68 1.96 2.16
C GLU A 40 -10.91 2.29 3.44
N LYS A 41 -9.58 2.12 3.45
CA LYS A 41 -8.74 2.38 4.62
C LYS A 41 -8.60 3.87 4.94
N GLY A 42 -9.06 4.77 4.07
CA GLY A 42 -8.95 6.22 4.28
C GLY A 42 -7.51 6.69 4.57
N ALA A 43 -6.50 5.87 4.25
CA ALA A 43 -5.12 6.11 4.61
C ALA A 43 -4.61 7.23 3.70
N ARG A 44 -4.84 8.47 4.14
CA ARG A 44 -4.18 9.64 3.58
C ARG A 44 -2.70 9.31 3.56
N LYS A 45 -2.08 9.44 2.38
CA LYS A 45 -0.63 9.36 2.24
C LYS A 45 -0.05 10.25 3.35
N SER A 46 0.83 9.70 4.20
CA SER A 46 1.36 10.46 5.33
C SER A 46 1.86 11.81 4.82
N MET A 47 1.29 12.89 5.36
CA MET A 47 1.70 14.26 5.04
C MET A 47 2.90 14.69 5.90
N PHE A 48 3.41 13.79 6.75
CA PHE A 48 4.58 14.04 7.57
C PHE A 48 5.80 14.27 6.67
N GLY A 49 6.33 15.49 6.69
CA GLY A 49 7.41 15.92 5.79
C GLY A 49 6.98 16.32 4.37
N ALA A 50 5.68 16.40 4.07
CA ALA A 50 5.19 16.76 2.74
C ALA A 50 5.28 18.27 2.40
N HIS A 51 5.67 19.10 3.36
CA HIS A 51 5.83 20.54 3.14
C HIS A 51 7.19 20.83 2.48
N PRO A 52 7.24 21.51 1.32
CA PRO A 52 8.46 21.65 0.51
C PRO A 52 9.59 22.44 1.18
N LYS A 53 9.29 23.19 2.25
CA LYS A 53 10.27 23.90 3.07
C LYS A 53 10.74 23.14 4.32
N MET A 54 10.17 21.97 4.60
CA MET A 54 10.58 21.15 5.75
C MET A 54 11.72 20.22 5.34
N LYS A 55 12.75 20.13 6.18
CA LYS A 55 13.81 19.14 6.02
C LYS A 55 13.24 17.74 6.28
N GLN A 56 13.68 16.75 5.50
CA GLN A 56 13.32 15.36 5.75
C GLN A 56 13.69 14.99 7.19
N PHE A 57 12.74 14.40 7.91
CA PHE A 57 13.01 13.86 9.23
C PHE A 57 14.02 12.72 9.09
N LYS A 58 15.24 12.93 9.59
CA LYS A 58 16.20 11.85 9.84
C LYS A 58 16.07 11.52 11.32
N ARG A 59 15.73 10.26 11.63
CA ARG A 59 15.85 9.75 12.99
C ARG A 59 17.33 9.87 13.35
N GLN A 60 17.65 10.77 14.28
CA GLN A 60 18.95 10.72 14.92
C GLN A 60 18.93 9.47 15.78
N GLU A 61 19.91 8.58 15.58
CA GLU A 61 20.18 7.51 16.52
C GLU A 61 20.55 8.20 17.83
N GLU A 62 19.72 8.03 18.85
CA GLU A 62 20.10 8.40 20.21
C GLU A 62 21.22 7.43 20.58
N ASP A 63 22.39 7.97 20.94
CA ASP A 63 23.47 7.19 21.51
C ASP A 63 22.88 6.43 22.71
N PHE A 64 22.78 5.11 22.57
CA PHE A 64 22.38 4.25 23.67
C PHE A 64 23.36 4.49 24.81
N HIS A 65 22.92 5.18 25.86
CA HIS A 65 23.67 5.23 27.10
C HIS A 65 23.49 3.87 27.78
N ASP A 66 24.55 3.06 27.75
CA ASP A 66 24.65 1.84 28.55
C ASP A 66 24.46 2.24 30.03
N LEU A 67 23.39 1.70 30.63
CA LEU A 67 23.04 1.82 32.05
C LEU A 67 23.47 0.55 32.79
#